data_AF-T1IFY6-F1
#
_entry.id   AF-T1IFY6-F1
#
_cell.length_a   1.000
_cell.length_b   1.000
_cell.length_c   1.000
_cell.angle_alpha   90.00
_cell.angle_beta   90.00
_cell.angle_gamma   90.00
#
_symmetry.space_group_name_H-M   'P 1'
#
loop_
_entity.id
_entity.type
_entity.pdbx_description
1 polymer ?
#
loop_
_entity_poly.entity_id
_entity_poly.type
_entity_poly.pdbx_seq_one_letter_code
_entity_poly.pdbx_strand_id
1 'polypeptide(L)'
;MSGDVVGIWKVPLPDGLYIVEFQHGTATGKRVVIVNDKVSDMFLICSVLNMLIIILLTIAYLVVQEVFRSDWMFKLVGDQEFKIGQVPCVIKIEPISGFSYQYSLVVDGKPLEEFTKRRCDRACTWTVGGEHRVVLEKDTLDIWVDGQKVDAAGEFVDGGTETHFTIGENVACIKAVSSFNRKEGLIYSLVCQNQVVPPEWEC
;
A
#
# COMPACT_ATOMS: atom_id res chain seq x y z
N MET A 1 14.81 19.04 -3.30
CA MET A 1 14.49 18.85 -4.72
C MET A 1 13.91 17.45 -4.85
N SER A 2 12.58 17.36 -4.92
CA SER A 2 11.86 16.09 -5.09
C SER A 2 12.16 15.55 -6.49
N GLY A 3 12.93 14.46 -6.59
CA GLY A 3 13.16 13.79 -7.87
C GLY A 3 11.85 13.22 -8.42
N ASP A 4 11.73 13.12 -9.74
CA ASP A 4 10.53 12.65 -10.44
C ASP A 4 10.26 11.17 -10.12
N VAL A 5 9.57 10.90 -9.00
CA VAL A 5 9.05 9.58 -8.66
C VAL A 5 7.94 9.25 -9.65
N VAL A 6 8.11 8.14 -10.37
CA VAL A 6 7.22 7.71 -11.46
C VAL A 6 6.52 6.37 -11.17
N GLY A 7 6.93 5.68 -10.11
CA GLY A 7 6.32 4.43 -9.68
C GLY A 7 6.55 4.19 -8.20
N ILE A 8 5.51 3.73 -7.52
CA ILE A 8 5.56 3.26 -6.14
C ILE A 8 4.79 1.95 -6.07
N TRP A 9 5.41 0.92 -5.50
CA TRP A 9 4.81 -0.40 -5.35
C TRP A 9 4.96 -0.92 -3.93
N LYS A 10 3.90 -1.52 -3.40
CA LYS A 10 3.93 -2.29 -2.16
C LYS A 10 4.18 -3.76 -2.50
N VAL A 11 5.25 -4.35 -1.97
CA VAL A 11 5.66 -5.72 -2.27
C VAL A 11 5.57 -6.57 -1.00
N PRO A 12 4.52 -7.41 -0.86
CA PRO A 12 4.41 -8.34 0.27
C PRO A 12 5.34 -9.53 0.05
N LEU A 13 6.28 -9.73 0.97
CA LEU A 13 7.18 -10.88 1.05
C LEU A 13 6.97 -11.63 2.38
N PRO A 14 7.43 -12.89 2.52
CA PRO A 14 7.23 -13.68 3.73
C PRO A 14 7.77 -13.02 5.02
N ASP A 15 8.78 -12.17 4.90
CA ASP A 15 9.39 -11.44 6.01
C ASP A 15 8.73 -10.09 6.28
N GLY A 16 8.07 -9.45 5.31
CA GLY A 16 7.38 -8.19 5.55
C GLY A 16 6.86 -7.50 4.30
N LEU A 17 6.34 -6.28 4.50
CA LEU A 17 5.90 -5.41 3.42
C LEU A 17 7.02 -4.42 3.08
N TYR A 18 7.42 -4.41 1.80
CA TYR A 18 8.40 -3.49 1.26
C TYR A 18 7.74 -2.42 0.41
N ILE A 19 8.28 -1.20 0.43
CA ILE A 19 7.87 -0.15 -0.50
C ILE A 19 9.00 0.07 -1.49
N VAL A 20 8.71 -0.13 -2.78
CA VAL A 20 9.64 0.14 -3.88
C VAL A 20 9.24 1.46 -4.51
N GLU A 21 10.14 2.44 -4.51
CA GLU A 21 9.99 3.70 -5.24
C GLU A 21 10.93 3.72 -6.43
N PHE A 22 10.45 4.22 -7.56
CA PHE A 22 11.25 4.38 -8.77
C PHE A 22 11.20 5.82 -9.27
N GLN A 23 12.38 6.39 -9.48
CA GLN A 23 12.56 7.69 -10.11
C GLN A 23 13.10 7.51 -11.52
N HIS A 24 12.55 8.24 -12.48
CA HIS A 24 13.00 8.20 -13.87
C HIS A 24 13.04 9.60 -14.48
N GLY A 25 14.26 10.07 -14.79
CA GLY A 25 14.47 11.34 -15.48
C GLY A 25 14.44 11.15 -16.99
N THR A 26 13.42 11.68 -17.66
CA THR A 26 13.24 11.51 -19.12
C THR A 26 14.21 12.34 -19.97
N ALA A 27 14.84 13.37 -19.40
CA ALA A 27 15.84 14.19 -20.09
C ALA A 27 17.25 13.56 -20.07
N THR A 28 17.61 12.87 -18.99
CA THR A 28 18.96 12.30 -18.79
C THR A 28 18.99 10.77 -18.83
N GLY A 29 17.82 10.12 -18.79
CA GLY A 29 17.69 8.69 -18.53
C GLY A 29 18.05 8.29 -17.10
N LYS A 30 18.08 9.25 -16.16
CA LYS A 30 18.36 8.95 -14.74
C LYS A 30 17.39 7.92 -14.20
N ARG A 31 17.88 6.94 -13.45
CA ARG A 31 17.07 5.91 -12.78
C ARG A 31 17.52 5.78 -11.33
N VAL A 32 16.58 5.79 -10.40
CA VAL A 32 16.85 5.51 -8.97
C VAL A 32 15.80 4.54 -8.48
N VAL A 33 16.22 3.44 -7.87
CA VAL A 33 15.33 2.48 -7.20
C VAL A 33 15.62 2.55 -5.71
N ILE A 34 14.58 2.81 -4.94
CA ILE A 34 14.64 2.90 -3.48
C ILE A 34 13.72 1.81 -2.93
N VAL A 35 14.19 1.08 -1.93
CA VAL A 35 13.42 0.07 -1.20
C VAL A 35 13.41 0.50 0.26
N ASN A 36 12.22 0.77 0.79
CA ASN A 36 12.05 1.06 2.21
C ASN A 36 11.77 -0.26 2.95
N ASP A 37 12.56 -0.53 3.99
CA ASP A 37 12.50 -1.76 4.78
C ASP A 37 11.35 -1.75 5.82
N LYS A 38 11.01 -2.94 6.30
CA LYS A 38 9.95 -3.35 7.25
C LYS A 38 9.27 -2.27 8.09
N VAL A 39 7.94 -2.23 8.00
CA VAL A 39 7.04 -1.73 9.07
C VAL A 39 6.75 -2.81 10.14
N SER A 40 7.21 -4.06 9.97
CA SER A 40 6.66 -5.22 10.69
C SER A 40 7.37 -5.70 11.97
N ASP A 41 8.48 -5.12 12.45
CA ASP A 41 9.10 -5.55 13.72
C ASP A 41 9.08 -4.50 14.85
N MET A 42 8.12 -3.56 14.83
CA MET A 42 8.00 -2.58 15.91
C MET A 42 7.27 -3.14 17.16
N PHE A 43 6.59 -4.30 17.06
CA PHE A 43 5.82 -4.85 18.19
C PHE A 43 6.68 -5.46 19.30
N LEU A 44 7.85 -6.03 18.99
CA LEU A 44 8.69 -6.66 20.02
C LEU A 44 9.47 -5.62 20.84
N ILE A 45 9.93 -4.54 20.19
CA ILE A 45 10.75 -3.47 20.77
C ILE A 45 9.93 -2.60 21.74
N CYS A 46 8.64 -2.36 21.42
CA CYS A 46 7.74 -1.54 22.24
C CYS A 46 7.39 -2.14 23.61
N SER A 47 7.54 -3.46 23.79
CA SER A 47 7.21 -4.13 25.07
C SER A 47 8.28 -3.97 26.16
N VAL A 48 9.47 -3.48 25.82
CA VAL A 48 10.65 -3.50 26.72
C VAL A 48 11.41 -2.17 26.81
N LEU A 49 11.01 -1.13 26.08
CA LEU A 49 11.77 0.13 25.99
C LEU A 49 10.93 1.38 26.28
N ASN A 50 11.59 2.43 26.80
CA ASN A 50 10.95 3.72 27.13
C ASN A 50 10.54 4.48 25.85
N MET A 51 9.46 5.26 25.92
CA MET A 51 8.91 6.13 24.86
C MET A 51 9.97 6.98 24.12
N LEU A 52 10.99 7.50 24.81
CA LEU A 52 12.10 8.23 24.19
C LEU A 52 13.01 7.33 23.33
N ILE A 53 13.23 6.08 23.75
CA ILE A 53 14.02 5.09 23.02
C ILE A 53 13.22 4.53 21.84
N ILE A 54 11.90 4.36 22.01
CA ILE A 54 10.99 3.98 20.91
C ILE A 54 11.04 5.05 19.81
N ILE A 55 10.89 6.33 20.14
CA ILE A 55 10.95 7.42 19.13
C ILE A 55 12.32 7.44 18.43
N LEU A 56 13.42 7.25 19.17
CA LEU A 56 14.76 7.21 18.59
C LEU A 56 14.99 5.98 17.69
N LEU A 57 14.45 4.82 18.08
CA LEU A 57 14.51 3.58 17.29
C LEU A 57 13.58 3.61 16.08
N THR A 58 12.38 4.19 16.18
CA THR A 58 11.45 4.39 15.05
C THR A 58 12.04 5.32 13.99
N ILE A 59 12.73 6.39 14.40
CA ILE A 59 13.45 7.29 13.47
C ILE A 59 14.67 6.59 12.85
N ALA A 60 15.34 5.69 13.59
CA ALA A 60 16.49 4.94 13.09
C ALA A 60 16.13 3.71 12.22
N TYR A 61 14.93 3.13 12.37
CA TYR A 61 14.49 1.90 11.69
C TYR A 61 13.85 2.15 10.32
N LEU A 62 13.63 3.42 9.95
CA LEU A 62 13.23 3.81 8.59
C LEU A 62 14.46 3.70 7.67
N VAL A 63 14.90 2.47 7.43
CA VAL A 63 16.01 2.18 6.52
C VAL A 63 15.47 2.34 5.10
N VAL A 64 15.58 3.56 4.59
CA VAL A 64 15.43 3.87 3.18
C VAL A 64 16.71 3.39 2.49
N GLN A 65 16.64 2.26 1.79
CA GLN A 65 17.79 1.72 1.08
C GLN A 65 17.69 2.07 -0.41
N GLU A 66 18.65 2.86 -0.91
CA GLU A 66 18.85 2.99 -2.35
C GLU A 66 19.53 1.71 -2.87
N VAL A 67 18.77 0.92 -3.64
CA VAL A 67 19.26 -0.36 -4.19
C VAL A 67 19.83 -0.20 -5.60
N PHE A 68 19.50 0.91 -6.27
CA PHE A 68 20.05 1.23 -7.59
C PHE A 68 20.08 2.74 -7.84
N ARG A 69 21.16 3.22 -8.48
CA ARG A 69 21.24 4.57 -9.04
C ARG A 69 22.06 4.59 -10.31
N SER A 70 21.53 5.29 -11.31
CA SER A 70 22.27 5.76 -12.48
C SER A 70 21.81 7.18 -12.81
N ASP A 71 22.72 8.14 -12.88
CA ASP A 71 22.37 9.52 -13.20
C ASP A 71 22.23 9.78 -14.72
N TRP A 72 22.69 8.85 -15.55
CA TRP A 72 22.64 8.98 -17.01
C TRP A 72 22.43 7.64 -17.73
N MET A 73 21.46 7.59 -18.64
CA MET A 73 21.26 6.47 -19.54
C MET A 73 20.79 6.94 -20.92
N PHE A 74 21.41 6.42 -21.98
CA PHE A 74 21.01 6.73 -23.35
C PHE A 74 19.63 6.14 -23.72
N LYS A 75 19.23 5.04 -23.09
CA LYS A 75 17.94 4.37 -23.33
C LYS A 75 16.93 4.69 -22.23
N LEU A 76 15.82 5.31 -22.61
CA LEU A 76 14.71 5.64 -21.71
C LEU A 76 13.75 4.46 -21.46
N VAL A 77 13.81 3.41 -22.28
CA VAL A 77 12.99 2.19 -22.14
C VAL A 77 13.84 0.97 -21.82
N GLY A 78 13.20 -0.08 -21.33
CA GLY A 78 13.82 -1.36 -21.01
C GLY A 78 13.68 -1.72 -19.54
N ASP A 79 14.41 -2.75 -19.14
CA ASP A 79 14.29 -3.36 -17.83
C ASP A 79 15.30 -2.78 -16.84
N GLN A 80 14.90 -2.70 -15.58
CA GLN A 80 15.74 -2.34 -14.47
C GLN A 80 15.66 -3.43 -13.40
N GLU A 81 16.70 -4.25 -13.33
CA GLU A 81 16.81 -5.34 -12.37
C GLU A 81 17.31 -4.84 -11.00
N PHE A 82 16.79 -5.44 -9.94
CA PHE A 82 17.23 -5.24 -8.55
C PHE A 82 16.78 -6.43 -7.69
N LYS A 83 17.08 -6.39 -6.38
CA LYS A 83 16.65 -7.43 -5.42
C LYS A 83 16.07 -6.80 -4.16
N ILE A 84 15.08 -7.46 -3.58
CA ILE A 84 14.60 -7.23 -2.21
C ILE A 84 15.00 -8.46 -1.39
N GLY A 85 15.99 -8.31 -0.51
CA GLY A 85 16.64 -9.47 0.12
C GLY A 85 17.23 -10.42 -0.93
N GLN A 86 16.70 -11.64 -1.01
CA GLN A 86 17.07 -12.64 -2.04
C GLN A 86 16.08 -12.72 -3.21
N VAL A 87 14.97 -11.99 -3.16
CA VAL A 87 13.91 -12.06 -4.18
C VAL A 87 14.31 -11.18 -5.38
N PRO A 88 14.37 -11.74 -6.61
CA PRO A 88 14.68 -10.97 -7.81
C PRO A 88 13.47 -10.11 -8.22
N CYS A 89 13.75 -8.85 -8.57
CA CYS A 89 12.75 -7.89 -9.00
C CYS A 89 13.18 -7.17 -10.29
N VAL A 90 12.21 -6.82 -11.14
CA VAL A 90 12.44 -6.10 -12.39
C VAL A 90 11.40 -5.00 -12.55
N ILE A 91 11.84 -3.76 -12.66
CA ILE A 91 10.99 -2.66 -13.13
C ILE A 91 11.07 -2.62 -14.66
N LYS A 92 9.92 -2.74 -15.33
CA LYS A 92 9.81 -2.59 -16.78
C LYS A 92 9.42 -1.17 -17.14
N ILE A 93 10.14 -0.57 -18.08
CA ILE A 93 9.87 0.76 -18.62
C ILE A 93 9.47 0.61 -20.08
N GLU A 94 8.20 0.80 -20.37
CA GLU A 94 7.63 0.57 -21.69
C GLU A 94 7.11 1.89 -22.29
N PRO A 95 7.35 2.15 -23.59
CA PRO A 95 6.81 3.33 -24.24
C PRO A 95 5.31 3.17 -24.47
N ILE A 96 4.55 4.23 -24.22
CA ILE A 96 3.13 4.32 -24.58
C ILE A 96 2.91 5.52 -25.53
N SER A 97 1.74 5.59 -26.15
CA SER A 97 1.44 6.65 -27.14
C SER A 97 1.57 8.05 -26.53
N GLY A 98 2.07 9.01 -27.31
CA GLY A 98 2.15 10.41 -26.86
C GLY A 98 3.43 10.77 -26.11
N PHE A 99 4.54 10.08 -26.38
CA PHE A 99 5.87 10.31 -25.77
C PHE A 99 5.90 10.11 -24.24
N SER A 100 4.99 9.30 -23.70
CA SER A 100 4.93 8.92 -22.29
C SER A 100 5.39 7.48 -22.06
N TYR A 101 5.59 7.11 -20.80
CA TYR A 101 6.10 5.81 -20.38
C TYR A 101 5.15 5.17 -19.38
N GLN A 102 5.05 3.85 -19.44
CA GLN A 102 4.40 3.02 -18.43
C GLN A 102 5.46 2.25 -17.64
N TYR A 103 5.20 2.09 -16.34
CA TYR A 103 6.06 1.39 -15.41
C TYR A 103 5.32 0.21 -14.79
N SER A 104 5.94 -0.95 -14.75
CA SER A 104 5.40 -2.11 -14.03
C SER A 104 6.49 -2.82 -13.25
N LEU A 105 6.13 -3.45 -12.14
CA LEU A 105 7.05 -4.24 -11.32
C LEU A 105 6.79 -5.73 -11.53
N VAL A 106 7.86 -6.51 -11.71
CA VAL A 106 7.86 -7.97 -11.70
C VAL A 106 8.62 -8.42 -10.48
N VAL A 107 8.03 -9.30 -9.68
CA VAL A 107 8.64 -9.89 -8.47
C VAL A 107 8.68 -11.39 -8.66
N ASP A 108 9.84 -12.03 -8.47
CA ASP A 108 9.99 -13.48 -8.64
C ASP A 108 9.41 -14.01 -9.97
N GLY A 109 9.67 -13.27 -11.05
CA GLY A 109 9.23 -13.62 -12.40
C GLY A 109 7.73 -13.42 -12.69
N LYS A 110 6.91 -12.91 -11.77
CA LYS A 110 5.50 -12.58 -12.06
C LYS A 110 5.21 -11.08 -11.88
N PRO A 111 4.38 -10.48 -12.75
CA PRO A 111 3.96 -9.09 -12.59
C PRO A 111 3.30 -8.88 -11.23
N LEU A 112 3.61 -7.77 -10.55
CA LEU A 112 3.05 -7.47 -9.24
C LEU A 112 1.51 -7.37 -9.28
N GLU A 113 0.93 -6.91 -10.39
CA GLU A 113 -0.53 -6.95 -10.61
C GLU A 113 -1.13 -8.37 -10.45
N GLU A 114 -0.39 -9.43 -10.79
CA GLU A 114 -0.80 -10.83 -10.57
C GLU A 114 -0.52 -11.32 -9.13
N PHE A 115 0.48 -10.75 -8.45
CA PHE A 115 0.82 -11.08 -7.07
C PHE A 115 -0.19 -10.50 -6.07
N THR A 116 -0.66 -9.28 -6.31
CA THR A 116 -1.70 -8.63 -5.48
C THR A 116 -3.05 -9.33 -5.68
N LYS A 117 -3.44 -9.64 -6.93
CA LYS A 117 -4.77 -10.19 -7.24
C LYS A 117 -5.11 -11.57 -6.65
N ARG A 118 -4.15 -12.37 -6.19
CA ARG A 118 -4.43 -13.77 -5.80
C ARG A 118 -4.99 -13.96 -4.39
N ARG A 119 -5.21 -12.91 -3.58
CA ARG A 119 -5.77 -13.10 -2.21
C ARG A 119 -6.89 -12.15 -1.70
N CYS A 120 -7.29 -11.04 -2.35
CA CYS A 120 -8.15 -10.02 -1.68
C CYS A 120 -9.30 -9.33 -2.43
N ASP A 121 -9.77 -9.90 -3.53
CA ASP A 121 -10.78 -9.18 -4.32
C ASP A 121 -12.15 -9.08 -3.61
N ARG A 122 -12.42 -9.92 -2.61
CA ARG A 122 -13.77 -10.07 -2.02
C ARG A 122 -14.02 -9.28 -0.74
N ALA A 123 -12.99 -8.90 0.01
CA ALA A 123 -13.19 -8.24 1.30
C ALA A 123 -12.07 -7.28 1.70
N CYS A 124 -12.40 -6.29 2.54
CA CYS A 124 -11.45 -5.48 3.30
C CYS A 124 -11.59 -5.81 4.78
N THR A 125 -10.48 -5.91 5.52
CA THR A 125 -10.50 -6.21 6.96
C THR A 125 -9.70 -5.17 7.74
N TRP A 126 -10.19 -4.79 8.91
CA TRP A 126 -9.56 -3.88 9.85
C TRP A 126 -9.65 -4.44 11.27
N THR A 127 -8.63 -4.22 12.08
CA THR A 127 -8.68 -4.43 13.53
C THR A 127 -8.71 -3.08 14.24
N VAL A 128 -9.78 -2.83 14.98
CA VAL A 128 -10.05 -1.58 15.71
C VAL A 128 -9.72 -1.78 17.18
N GLY A 129 -8.84 -0.93 17.72
CA GLY A 129 -8.44 -0.97 19.13
C GLY A 129 -7.65 -2.23 19.53
N GLY A 130 -7.25 -3.08 18.58
CA GLY A 130 -6.61 -4.37 18.88
C GLY A 130 -7.56 -5.47 19.33
N GLU A 131 -8.86 -5.18 19.44
CA GLU A 131 -9.85 -6.11 20.00
C GLU A 131 -10.95 -6.47 19.00
N HIS A 132 -11.44 -5.49 18.22
CA HIS A 132 -12.58 -5.69 17.34
C HIS A 132 -12.13 -5.90 15.90
N ARG A 133 -12.66 -6.93 15.23
CA ARG A 133 -12.42 -7.19 13.81
C ARG A 133 -13.59 -6.73 12.96
N VAL A 134 -13.34 -5.79 12.05
CA VAL A 134 -14.30 -5.27 11.08
C VAL A 134 -13.97 -5.83 9.70
N VAL A 135 -14.97 -6.38 9.01
CA VAL A 135 -14.83 -6.90 7.64
C VAL A 135 -15.91 -6.28 6.75
N LEU A 136 -15.51 -5.71 5.63
CA LEU A 136 -16.40 -5.31 4.53
C LEU A 136 -16.34 -6.38 3.44
N GLU A 137 -17.46 -7.04 3.14
CA GLU A 137 -17.57 -7.86 1.93
C GLU A 137 -17.92 -6.96 0.73
N LYS A 138 -17.03 -6.85 -0.25
CA LYS A 138 -17.12 -5.86 -1.34
C LYS A 138 -18.27 -6.14 -2.32
N ASP A 139 -18.65 -7.41 -2.47
CA ASP A 139 -19.71 -7.84 -3.40
C ASP A 139 -21.10 -7.50 -2.87
N THR A 140 -21.33 -7.74 -1.57
CA THR A 140 -22.62 -7.56 -0.89
C THR A 140 -22.72 -6.21 -0.19
N LEU A 141 -21.58 -5.54 0.02
CA LEU A 141 -21.42 -4.37 0.89
C LEU A 141 -21.82 -4.63 2.35
N ASP A 142 -21.84 -5.91 2.75
CA ASP A 142 -22.13 -6.31 4.12
C ASP A 142 -20.96 -5.99 5.03
N ILE A 143 -21.26 -5.38 6.18
CA ILE A 143 -20.29 -5.06 7.22
C ILE A 143 -20.46 -6.07 8.35
N TRP A 144 -19.35 -6.66 8.76
CA TRP A 144 -19.27 -7.63 9.85
C TRP A 144 -18.38 -7.08 10.96
N VAL A 145 -18.85 -7.13 12.19
CA VAL A 145 -18.08 -6.79 13.39
C VAL A 145 -18.02 -8.04 14.27
N ASP A 146 -16.82 -8.51 14.57
CA ASP A 146 -16.57 -9.71 15.39
C ASP A 146 -17.33 -10.96 14.92
N GLY A 147 -17.50 -11.08 13.60
CA GLY A 147 -18.19 -12.19 12.95
C GLY A 147 -19.71 -12.08 12.93
N GLN A 148 -20.28 -10.96 13.39
CA GLN A 148 -21.70 -10.67 13.29
C GLN A 148 -21.96 -9.57 12.26
N LYS A 149 -22.91 -9.79 11.37
CA LYS A 149 -23.34 -8.76 10.41
C LYS A 149 -24.06 -7.65 11.17
N VAL A 150 -23.66 -6.40 10.93
CA VAL A 150 -24.25 -5.22 11.58
C VAL A 150 -25.23 -4.50 10.65
N ASP A 151 -26.14 -3.73 11.25
CA ASP A 151 -26.96 -2.79 10.50
C ASP A 151 -26.13 -1.56 10.12
N ALA A 152 -26.32 -1.06 8.91
CA ALA A 152 -25.49 -0.01 8.34
C ALA A 152 -26.31 0.94 7.47
N ALA A 153 -26.05 2.25 7.61
CA ALA A 153 -26.74 3.30 6.88
C ALA A 153 -25.80 3.98 5.87
N GLY A 154 -26.16 3.93 4.59
CA GLY A 154 -25.41 4.56 3.50
C GLY A 154 -25.87 5.99 3.20
N GLU A 155 -24.93 6.91 3.05
CA GLU A 155 -25.15 8.28 2.62
C GLU A 155 -24.23 8.65 1.45
N PHE A 156 -24.72 9.50 0.54
CA PHE A 156 -23.92 10.05 -0.54
C PHE A 156 -23.36 11.41 -0.12
N VAL A 157 -22.04 11.57 -0.24
CA VAL A 157 -21.33 12.80 0.10
C VAL A 157 -20.54 13.31 -1.10
N ASP A 158 -20.06 14.55 -1.04
CA ASP A 158 -19.37 15.23 -2.16
C ASP A 158 -18.02 14.61 -2.55
N GLY A 159 -17.59 13.55 -1.84
CA GLY A 159 -16.35 12.80 -2.09
C GLY A 159 -16.54 11.29 -2.29
N GLY A 160 -17.77 10.77 -2.32
CA GLY A 160 -18.03 9.33 -2.44
C GLY A 160 -19.26 8.85 -1.66
N THR A 161 -19.21 7.61 -1.19
CA THR A 161 -20.25 7.03 -0.32
C THR A 161 -19.70 6.84 1.08
N GLU A 162 -20.47 7.20 2.10
CA GLU A 162 -20.16 6.88 3.50
C GLU A 162 -21.19 5.89 4.05
N THR A 163 -20.73 4.82 4.66
CA THR A 163 -21.58 3.78 5.26
C THR A 163 -21.33 3.74 6.75
N HIS A 164 -22.31 4.15 7.54
CA HIS A 164 -22.23 4.33 8.99
C HIS A 164 -22.74 3.11 9.74
N PHE A 165 -22.04 2.71 10.81
CA PHE A 165 -22.38 1.57 11.66
C PHE A 165 -21.75 1.73 13.05
N THR A 166 -21.98 0.77 13.94
CA THR A 166 -21.44 0.78 15.31
C THR A 166 -20.53 -0.43 15.58
N ILE A 167 -19.51 -0.21 16.40
CA ILE A 167 -18.60 -1.22 16.94
C ILE A 167 -18.71 -1.14 18.46
N GLY A 168 -19.55 -2.00 19.05
CA GLY A 168 -19.98 -1.82 20.44
C GLY A 168 -20.71 -0.49 20.61
N GLU A 169 -20.17 0.40 21.45
CA GLU A 169 -20.69 1.77 21.66
C GLU A 169 -20.06 2.83 20.74
N ASN A 170 -19.06 2.46 19.95
CA ASN A 170 -18.32 3.39 19.12
C ASN A 170 -18.97 3.56 17.75
N VAL A 171 -19.09 4.81 17.30
CA VAL A 171 -19.53 5.12 15.94
C VAL A 171 -18.36 4.99 14.96
N ALA A 172 -18.61 4.28 13.86
CA ALA A 172 -17.68 4.09 12.77
C ALA A 172 -18.34 4.34 11.42
N CYS A 173 -17.54 4.68 10.42
CA CYS A 173 -17.99 4.74 9.03
C CYS A 173 -16.94 4.19 8.08
N ILE A 174 -17.39 3.53 7.02
CA ILE A 174 -16.57 3.16 5.87
C ILE A 174 -16.82 4.18 4.77
N LYS A 175 -15.75 4.78 4.26
CA LYS A 175 -15.79 5.68 3.11
C LYS A 175 -15.36 4.92 1.86
N ALA A 176 -16.16 5.01 0.81
CA ALA A 176 -15.85 4.47 -0.50
C ALA A 176 -15.58 5.62 -1.48
N VAL A 177 -14.38 5.65 -2.05
CA VAL A 177 -13.96 6.66 -3.02
C VAL A 177 -13.56 5.99 -4.33
N SER A 178 -13.82 6.65 -5.45
CA SER A 178 -13.34 6.19 -6.76
C SER A 178 -11.81 6.24 -6.78
N SER A 179 -11.16 5.15 -7.19
CA SER A 179 -9.71 5.12 -7.47
C SER A 179 -9.33 5.95 -8.71
N PHE A 180 -10.30 6.42 -9.49
CA PHE A 180 -10.12 7.01 -10.83
C PHE A 180 -9.41 6.08 -11.84
N ASN A 181 -9.24 4.80 -11.48
CA ASN A 181 -8.71 3.74 -12.29
C ASN A 181 -9.81 2.69 -12.54
N ARG A 182 -10.24 2.53 -13.80
CA ARG A 182 -11.33 1.62 -14.16
C ARG A 182 -11.06 0.15 -13.81
N LYS A 183 -9.79 -0.23 -13.58
CA LYS A 183 -9.39 -1.60 -13.22
C LYS A 183 -9.35 -1.87 -11.71
N GLU A 184 -9.26 -0.84 -10.86
CA GLU A 184 -9.11 -0.96 -9.40
C GLU A 184 -10.43 -0.74 -8.64
N GLY A 185 -11.41 -0.09 -9.25
CA GLY A 185 -12.74 0.07 -8.64
C GLY A 185 -12.76 1.07 -7.49
N LEU A 186 -13.48 0.73 -6.41
CA LEU A 186 -13.64 1.58 -5.22
C LEU A 186 -12.58 1.27 -4.17
N ILE A 187 -12.02 2.33 -3.58
CA ILE A 187 -11.11 2.25 -2.43
C ILE A 187 -11.95 2.46 -1.17
N TYR A 188 -11.76 1.60 -0.18
CA TYR A 188 -12.50 1.63 1.08
C TYR A 188 -11.60 2.03 2.24
N SER A 189 -12.05 2.96 3.07
CA SER A 189 -11.34 3.42 4.27
C SER A 189 -12.25 3.38 5.48
N LEU A 190 -11.79 2.76 6.58
CA LEU A 190 -12.52 2.74 7.85
C LEU A 190 -12.11 3.95 8.69
N VAL A 191 -13.11 4.65 9.22
CA VAL A 191 -12.95 5.72 10.23
C VAL A 191 -13.72 5.31 11.48
N CYS A 192 -13.05 5.29 12.62
CA CYS A 192 -13.66 5.02 13.92
C CYS A 192 -13.26 6.13 14.90
N GLN A 193 -14.23 6.71 15.62
CA GLN A 193 -13.98 7.84 16.55
C GLN A 193 -13.14 8.98 15.92
N ASN A 194 -13.42 9.31 14.66
CA ASN A 194 -12.71 10.36 13.91
C ASN A 194 -11.22 10.06 13.61
N GLN A 195 -10.78 8.80 13.74
CA GLN A 195 -9.45 8.34 13.33
C GLN A 195 -9.56 7.32 12.21
N VAL A 196 -8.68 7.42 11.22
CA VAL A 196 -8.57 6.43 10.14
C VAL A 196 -7.90 5.17 10.69
N VAL A 197 -8.56 4.03 10.52
CA VAL A 197 -8.03 2.73 10.94
C VAL A 197 -7.33 2.09 9.74
N PRO A 198 -6.04 1.70 9.87
CA PRO A 198 -5.33 1.04 8.78
C PRO A 198 -5.95 -0.36 8.52
N PRO A 199 -6.14 -0.76 7.25
CA PRO A 199 -6.56 -2.12 6.94
C PRO A 199 -5.51 -3.11 7.44
N GLU A 200 -5.94 -4.28 7.91
CA GLU A 200 -5.05 -5.33 8.42
C GLU A 200 -4.00 -5.67 7.35
N TRP A 201 -4.41 -5.74 6.09
CA TRP A 201 -3.57 -5.74 4.91
C TRP A 201 -4.55 -5.69 3.72
N GLU A 202 -4.40 -4.71 2.83
CA GLU A 202 -4.83 -4.92 1.44
C GLU A 202 -3.95 -6.05 0.91
N CYS A 203 -4.51 -7.24 0.77
CA CYS A 203 -4.17 -7.96 -0.45
C CYS A 203 -4.86 -7.26 -1.65
#